data_AF-M2Y409-F1
#
_entry.id   AF-M2Y409-F1
#
_cell.length_a   1.000
_cell.length_b   1.000
_cell.length_c   1.000
_cell.angle_alpha   90.00
_cell.angle_beta   90.00
_cell.angle_gamma   90.00
#
_symmetry.space_group_name_H-M   'P 1'
#
loop_
_entity.id
_entity.type
_entity.pdbx_description
1 polymer ?
#
loop_
_entity_poly.entity_id
_entity_poly.type
_entity_poly.pdbx_seq_one_letter_code
_entity_poly.pdbx_strand_id
1 'polypeptide(L)'
;MADLKMHTTIHSRYQVFDASGGLPFSIVFGLCRHSSADTDPRPLKLSTKHSVYDVPHALANGLLELCEEVKNGDVLRLNLSDLTSRNDEGGEFVTLPSPVGRTDNWRNAFTTFLYEIEPGTDLASRLQVGKTYTFRLNSQDLGVKWWAYGDSQDPEPLKLLNQKSSAGKATFKVVPSLSWPPRLETHLRMQSVSSDGETCVAVSATNTGSQPITAQTRGLQRFLLPSTPFQDGDDEISDYRASLIDTASEHSSPSALQIIDLDSGRVVYQMPKPTSAPLTQGHDPRPKRQNLVTLKPRETVVREVNVSSMLTRVPDGRYGVRMAPRGLWWCEGAMEDVVEQDGDRVRREKWNTTIPPLVLESEDIVEIEVRSGRSVEASS
;
A
#
# COMPACT_ATOMS: atom_id res chain seq x y z
N MET A 1 -37.95 2.19 -18.78
CA MET A 1 -36.62 1.55 -18.61
C MET A 1 -36.12 1.90 -17.22
N ALA A 2 -35.50 0.97 -16.51
CA ALA A 2 -35.03 1.20 -15.14
C ALA A 2 -33.62 1.79 -15.17
N ASP A 3 -33.33 2.72 -14.26
CA ASP A 3 -31.99 3.28 -14.08
C ASP A 3 -30.94 2.20 -13.81
N LEU A 4 -29.70 2.43 -14.27
CA LEU A 4 -28.61 1.48 -14.11
C LEU A 4 -28.00 1.61 -12.71
N LYS A 5 -27.96 0.49 -11.99
CA LYS A 5 -27.40 0.41 -10.63
C LYS A 5 -25.93 0.00 -10.65
N MET A 6 -25.10 0.84 -10.08
CA MET A 6 -23.66 0.69 -9.91
C MET A 6 -23.32 0.35 -8.46
N HIS A 7 -22.35 -0.51 -8.24
CA HIS A 7 -21.80 -0.69 -6.90
C HIS A 7 -20.61 0.25 -6.72
N THR A 8 -20.76 1.23 -5.84
CA THR A 8 -19.70 2.20 -5.51
C THR A 8 -19.22 1.98 -4.08
N THR A 9 -17.90 2.01 -3.88
CA THR A 9 -17.25 2.09 -2.56
C THR A 9 -16.34 3.31 -2.45
N ILE A 10 -16.25 3.92 -1.27
CA ILE A 10 -15.45 5.11 -0.99
C ILE A 10 -14.51 4.81 0.19
N HIS A 11 -13.21 5.01 -0.01
CA HIS A 11 -12.17 4.82 1.00
C HIS A 11 -11.16 5.95 0.96
N SER A 12 -10.43 6.18 2.05
CA SER A 12 -9.26 7.04 2.04
C SER A 12 -8.05 6.18 1.69
N ARG A 13 -7.18 6.67 0.79
CA ARG A 13 -5.97 5.93 0.41
C ARG A 13 -5.09 5.66 1.64
N TYR A 14 -5.05 6.60 2.58
CA TYR A 14 -4.40 6.39 3.86
C TYR A 14 -5.34 6.81 4.98
N GLN A 15 -5.14 6.29 6.18
CA GLN A 15 -5.87 6.77 7.36
C GLN A 15 -5.44 8.18 7.83
N VAL A 16 -4.46 8.79 7.15
CA VAL A 16 -3.95 10.12 7.46
C VAL A 16 -3.72 10.96 6.21
N PHE A 17 -4.08 12.24 6.31
CA PHE A 17 -3.72 13.30 5.37
C PHE A 17 -2.55 14.11 5.95
N ASP A 18 -1.43 14.13 5.23
CA ASP A 18 -0.24 14.90 5.57
C ASP A 18 -0.33 16.30 4.97
N ALA A 19 -0.61 17.30 5.82
CA ALA A 19 -0.78 18.68 5.37
C ALA A 19 0.49 19.30 4.78
N SER A 20 1.67 18.74 5.06
CA SER A 20 2.94 19.17 4.45
C SER A 20 3.11 18.71 3.00
N GLY A 21 2.33 17.72 2.56
CA GLY A 21 2.46 17.12 1.23
C GLY A 21 3.50 16.01 1.10
N GLY A 22 4.16 15.60 2.19
CA GLY A 22 5.10 14.49 2.14
C GLY A 22 4.47 13.18 1.70
N LEU A 23 3.25 12.88 2.18
CA LEU A 23 2.49 11.69 1.80
C LEU A 23 1.37 12.04 0.81
N PRO A 24 1.42 11.54 -0.45
CA PRO A 24 0.33 11.72 -1.41
C PRO A 24 -0.98 11.15 -0.87
N PHE A 25 -2.05 11.93 -0.90
CA PHE A 25 -3.34 11.52 -0.36
C PHE A 25 -4.43 11.56 -1.42
N SER A 26 -5.31 10.56 -1.38
CA SER A 26 -6.42 10.47 -2.32
C SER A 26 -7.66 9.91 -1.65
N ILE A 27 -8.82 10.33 -2.13
CA ILE A 27 -10.07 9.61 -1.95
C ILE A 27 -10.16 8.56 -3.05
N VAL A 28 -10.41 7.32 -2.65
CA VAL A 28 -10.43 6.12 -3.47
C VAL A 28 -11.87 5.73 -3.73
N PHE A 29 -12.27 5.76 -5.00
CA PHE A 29 -13.58 5.29 -5.45
C PHE A 29 -13.42 3.93 -6.13
N GLY A 30 -14.03 2.90 -5.55
CA GLY A 30 -14.19 1.61 -6.22
C GLY A 30 -15.52 1.58 -6.97
N LEU A 31 -15.50 1.18 -8.25
CA LEU A 31 -16.68 1.08 -9.10
C LEU A 31 -16.83 -0.29 -9.74
N CYS A 32 -17.99 -0.92 -9.57
CA CYS A 32 -18.29 -2.21 -10.19
C CYS A 32 -19.71 -2.25 -10.77
N ARG A 33 -19.81 -2.76 -12.00
CA ARG A 33 -21.06 -3.22 -12.60
C ARG A 33 -21.44 -4.56 -11.98
N HIS A 34 -22.40 -4.52 -11.06
CA HIS A 34 -22.83 -5.68 -10.28
C HIS A 34 -24.36 -5.89 -10.27
N SER A 35 -25.12 -5.01 -10.94
CA SER A 35 -26.56 -5.20 -11.06
C SER A 35 -26.88 -6.44 -11.89
N SER A 36 -27.76 -7.31 -11.39
CA SER A 36 -28.26 -8.47 -12.15
C SER A 36 -29.12 -8.08 -13.34
N ALA A 37 -29.61 -6.83 -13.38
CA ALA A 37 -30.35 -6.30 -14.52
C ALA A 37 -29.42 -5.78 -15.64
N ASP A 38 -28.13 -5.60 -15.35
CA ASP A 38 -27.14 -5.17 -16.34
C ASP A 38 -26.65 -6.37 -17.14
N THR A 39 -27.20 -6.53 -18.34
CA THR A 39 -26.90 -7.66 -19.25
C THR A 39 -26.09 -7.23 -20.46
N ASP A 40 -25.59 -5.99 -20.49
CA ASP A 40 -24.84 -5.49 -21.65
C ASP A 40 -23.39 -6.04 -21.66
N PRO A 41 -22.98 -6.74 -22.72
CA PRO A 41 -21.65 -7.35 -22.82
C PRO A 41 -20.53 -6.33 -23.07
N ARG A 42 -20.84 -5.10 -23.46
CA ARG A 42 -19.86 -4.06 -23.77
C ARG A 42 -19.36 -3.41 -22.48
N PRO A 43 -18.13 -2.87 -22.42
CA PRO A 43 -17.68 -2.06 -21.29
C PRO A 43 -18.53 -0.79 -21.17
N LEU A 44 -18.61 -0.22 -19.97
CA LEU A 44 -19.34 1.03 -19.73
C LEU A 44 -18.35 2.16 -19.52
N LYS A 45 -18.42 3.20 -20.33
CA LYS A 45 -17.62 4.41 -20.19
C LYS A 45 -18.48 5.49 -19.56
N LEU A 46 -18.02 6.09 -18.47
CA LEU A 46 -18.75 7.16 -17.78
C LEU A 46 -17.86 8.37 -17.56
N SER A 47 -18.44 9.56 -17.60
CA SER A 47 -17.70 10.78 -17.33
C SER A 47 -17.57 11.03 -15.82
N THR A 48 -16.39 11.48 -15.41
CA THR A 48 -16.08 11.84 -14.02
C THR A 48 -16.45 13.29 -13.70
N LYS A 49 -16.47 14.17 -14.71
CA LYS A 49 -16.77 15.60 -14.53
C LYS A 49 -18.19 15.83 -14.04
N HIS A 50 -18.36 16.80 -13.15
CA HIS A 50 -19.67 17.18 -12.60
C HIS A 50 -20.47 15.99 -12.03
N SER A 51 -19.77 15.02 -11.47
CA SER A 51 -20.33 13.82 -10.86
C SER A 51 -19.78 13.64 -9.45
N VAL A 52 -20.15 12.55 -8.78
CA VAL A 52 -19.58 12.16 -7.48
C VAL A 52 -18.05 11.98 -7.51
N TYR A 53 -17.46 11.74 -8.69
CA TYR A 53 -16.01 11.53 -8.86
C TYR A 53 -15.22 12.85 -8.97
N ASP A 54 -15.90 13.95 -9.28
CA ASP A 54 -15.37 15.30 -9.16
C ASP A 54 -15.64 15.78 -7.73
N VAL A 55 -14.70 15.53 -6.81
CA VAL A 55 -14.92 15.68 -5.38
C VAL A 55 -15.34 17.11 -4.98
N PRO A 56 -14.70 18.20 -5.45
CA PRO A 56 -15.14 19.56 -5.15
C PRO A 56 -16.57 19.82 -5.64
N HIS A 57 -16.89 19.42 -6.88
CA HIS A 57 -18.25 19.54 -7.41
C HIS A 57 -19.25 18.79 -6.55
N ALA A 58 -18.93 17.54 -6.21
CA ALA A 58 -19.78 16.63 -5.49
C ALA A 58 -20.09 17.13 -4.08
N LEU A 59 -19.12 17.73 -3.39
CA LEU A 59 -19.33 18.37 -2.09
C LEU A 59 -20.20 19.63 -2.21
N ALA A 60 -19.91 20.49 -3.19
CA ALA A 60 -20.65 21.72 -3.41
C ALA A 60 -22.13 21.48 -3.76
N ASN A 61 -22.41 20.41 -4.49
CA ASN A 61 -23.75 20.05 -4.96
C ASN A 61 -24.42 18.96 -4.11
N GLY A 62 -23.82 18.57 -2.98
CA GLY A 62 -24.41 17.64 -2.02
C GLY A 62 -24.50 16.17 -2.48
N LEU A 63 -23.75 15.77 -3.50
CA LEU A 63 -23.58 14.36 -3.89
C LEU A 63 -22.69 13.62 -2.88
N LEU A 64 -21.64 14.31 -2.39
CA LEU A 64 -20.82 13.90 -1.27
C LEU A 64 -21.08 14.83 -0.08
N GLU A 65 -20.77 14.33 1.11
CA GLU A 65 -20.64 15.17 2.30
C GLU A 65 -19.30 14.91 2.99
N LEU A 66 -18.75 16.00 3.54
CA LEU A 66 -17.58 15.98 4.41
C LEU A 66 -18.01 16.29 5.83
N CYS A 67 -17.61 15.42 6.73
CA CYS A 67 -17.97 15.46 8.13
C CYS A 67 -16.71 15.53 8.99
N GLU A 68 -16.64 16.49 9.92
CA GLU A 68 -15.63 16.55 10.98
C GLU A 68 -16.13 15.79 12.22
N GLU A 69 -15.29 14.92 12.77
CA GLU A 69 -15.55 14.28 14.06
C GLU A 69 -15.26 15.26 15.20
N VAL A 70 -16.27 15.50 16.03
CA VAL A 70 -16.22 16.38 17.20
C VAL A 70 -16.07 15.52 18.46
N LYS A 71 -15.65 16.13 19.57
CA LYS A 71 -15.56 15.47 20.88
C LYS A 71 -16.89 14.78 21.21
N ASN A 72 -16.80 13.59 21.81
CA ASN A 72 -17.93 12.73 22.19
C ASN A 72 -18.66 12.01 21.03
N GLY A 73 -18.07 11.98 19.83
CA GLY A 73 -18.62 11.24 18.69
C GLY A 73 -19.69 11.99 17.90
N ASP A 74 -19.96 13.24 18.25
CA ASP A 74 -20.77 14.14 17.44
C ASP A 74 -20.07 14.43 16.11
N VAL A 75 -20.85 14.68 15.07
CA VAL A 75 -20.34 14.89 13.72
C VAL A 75 -20.82 16.24 13.19
N LEU A 76 -19.90 17.11 12.81
CA LEU A 76 -20.19 18.40 12.19
C LEU A 76 -20.09 18.28 10.68
N ARG A 77 -21.19 18.52 9.96
CA ARG A 77 -21.17 18.62 8.49
C ARG A 77 -20.56 19.95 8.07
N LEU A 78 -19.56 19.89 7.19
CA LEU A 78 -18.92 21.08 6.66
C LEU A 78 -19.77 21.65 5.52
N ASN A 79 -19.96 22.97 5.53
CA ASN A 79 -20.53 23.67 4.39
C ASN A 79 -19.41 23.96 3.38
N LEU A 80 -19.55 23.38 2.19
CA LEU A 80 -18.56 23.43 1.11
C LEU A 80 -19.22 23.83 -0.22
N SER A 81 -20.34 24.55 -0.15
CA SER A 81 -21.09 25.03 -1.31
C SER A 81 -20.34 26.07 -2.15
N ASP A 82 -19.30 26.67 -1.57
CA ASP A 82 -18.41 27.64 -2.21
C ASP A 82 -17.22 26.99 -2.96
N LEU A 83 -17.01 25.68 -2.84
CA LEU A 83 -15.93 25.00 -3.55
C LEU A 83 -16.13 25.09 -5.06
N THR A 84 -15.06 25.48 -5.74
CA THR A 84 -15.03 25.51 -7.21
C THR A 84 -14.53 24.17 -7.76
N SER A 85 -15.22 23.66 -8.78
CA SER A 85 -14.74 22.49 -9.55
C SER A 85 -13.39 22.81 -10.19
N ARG A 86 -12.49 21.85 -10.17
CA ARG A 86 -11.20 21.98 -10.84
C ARG A 86 -11.44 21.94 -12.35
N ASN A 87 -11.05 22.99 -13.07
CA ASN A 87 -11.10 23.05 -14.54
C ASN A 87 -9.93 22.26 -15.16
N ASP A 88 -9.65 21.05 -14.66
CA ASP A 88 -8.59 20.22 -15.22
C ASP A 88 -9.13 19.45 -16.43
N GLU A 89 -8.40 19.51 -17.54
CA GLU A 89 -8.68 18.76 -18.77
C GLU A 89 -8.32 17.26 -18.67
N GLY A 90 -7.74 16.82 -17.54
CA GLY A 90 -7.26 15.46 -17.33
C GLY A 90 -8.29 14.49 -16.77
N GLY A 91 -8.45 13.33 -17.41
CA GLY A 91 -9.17 12.16 -16.85
C GLY A 91 -10.69 12.21 -16.97
N GLU A 92 -11.21 12.53 -18.16
CA GLU A 92 -12.64 12.79 -18.37
C GLU A 92 -13.54 11.55 -18.21
N PHE A 93 -12.99 10.33 -18.32
CA PHE A 93 -13.78 9.11 -18.33
C PHE A 93 -13.16 7.96 -17.53
N VAL A 94 -14.03 7.15 -16.92
CA VAL A 94 -13.70 5.85 -16.33
C VAL A 94 -14.39 4.76 -17.16
N THR A 95 -13.67 3.68 -17.45
CA THR A 95 -14.20 2.52 -18.17
C THR A 95 -14.36 1.34 -17.22
N LEU A 96 -15.57 0.78 -17.16
CA LEU A 96 -15.94 -0.33 -16.28
C LEU A 96 -16.16 -1.61 -17.09
N PRO A 97 -15.55 -2.74 -16.69
CA PRO A 97 -15.68 -3.99 -17.40
C PRO A 97 -17.12 -4.54 -17.34
N SER A 98 -17.50 -5.33 -18.36
CA SER A 98 -18.81 -5.96 -18.40
C SER A 98 -19.01 -6.99 -17.26
N PRO A 99 -20.24 -7.15 -16.75
CA PRO A 99 -20.61 -8.26 -15.88
C PRO A 99 -20.87 -9.56 -16.64
N VAL A 100 -21.06 -9.52 -17.97
CA VAL A 100 -21.42 -10.70 -18.77
C VAL A 100 -20.22 -11.63 -18.90
N GLY A 101 -20.44 -12.93 -18.63
CA GLY A 101 -19.40 -13.95 -18.72
C GLY A 101 -18.36 -13.91 -17.60
N ARG A 102 -18.56 -13.11 -16.55
CA ARG A 102 -17.65 -13.04 -15.40
C ARG A 102 -17.68 -14.36 -14.62
N THR A 103 -16.55 -15.04 -14.55
CA THR A 103 -16.37 -16.28 -13.77
C THR A 103 -15.74 -16.04 -12.40
N ASP A 104 -14.98 -14.96 -12.25
CA ASP A 104 -14.29 -14.61 -11.02
C ASP A 104 -15.21 -13.87 -10.03
N ASN A 105 -14.78 -13.79 -8.77
CA ASN A 105 -15.47 -13.00 -7.74
C ASN A 105 -15.64 -11.55 -8.22
N TRP A 106 -16.87 -11.01 -8.18
CA TRP A 106 -17.19 -9.65 -8.64
C TRP A 106 -16.36 -8.57 -7.93
N ARG A 107 -15.88 -8.84 -6.70
CA ARG A 107 -14.98 -7.95 -5.98
C ARG A 107 -13.66 -7.72 -6.70
N ASN A 108 -13.23 -8.64 -7.55
CA ASN A 108 -12.02 -8.48 -8.37
C ASN A 108 -12.28 -7.63 -9.63
N ALA A 109 -13.54 -7.28 -9.92
CA ALA A 109 -13.93 -6.54 -11.11
C ALA A 109 -14.16 -5.03 -10.84
N PHE A 110 -13.82 -4.52 -9.65
CA PHE A 110 -13.89 -3.08 -9.44
C PHE A 110 -12.80 -2.37 -10.25
N THR A 111 -13.19 -1.26 -10.85
CA THR A 111 -12.27 -0.25 -11.36
C THR A 111 -12.05 0.79 -10.26
N THR A 112 -10.78 1.14 -10.00
CA THR A 112 -10.44 2.14 -8.99
C THR A 112 -10.21 3.49 -9.65
N PHE A 113 -10.85 4.54 -9.12
CA PHE A 113 -10.60 5.93 -9.46
C PHE A 113 -10.08 6.68 -8.23
N LEU A 114 -9.05 7.48 -8.41
CA LEU A 114 -8.39 8.23 -7.34
C LEU A 114 -8.61 9.72 -7.57
N TYR A 115 -9.21 10.39 -6.58
CA TYR A 115 -9.20 11.84 -6.51
C TYR A 115 -8.10 12.29 -5.55
N GLU A 116 -7.04 12.90 -6.07
CA GLU A 116 -5.93 13.40 -5.26
C GLU A 116 -6.32 14.70 -4.56
N ILE A 117 -6.09 14.77 -3.26
CA ILE A 117 -6.21 16.01 -2.48
C ILE A 117 -4.81 16.57 -2.32
N GLU A 118 -4.44 17.47 -3.22
CA GLU A 118 -3.16 18.17 -3.14
C GLU A 118 -3.17 19.22 -2.01
N PRO A 119 -2.10 19.32 -1.20
CA PRO A 119 -1.93 20.42 -0.27
C PRO A 119 -2.00 21.77 -0.99
N GLY A 120 -2.66 22.75 -0.35
CA GLY A 120 -2.82 24.09 -0.92
C GLY A 120 -4.01 24.26 -1.87
N THR A 121 -4.73 23.18 -2.22
CA THR A 121 -6.04 23.28 -2.89
C THR A 121 -7.08 23.88 -1.95
N ASP A 122 -8.14 24.48 -2.51
CA ASP A 122 -9.25 25.04 -1.70
C ASP A 122 -9.85 23.98 -0.77
N LEU A 123 -10.07 22.76 -1.26
CA LEU A 123 -10.53 21.64 -0.42
C LEU A 123 -9.55 21.32 0.72
N ALA A 124 -8.25 21.21 0.44
CA ALA A 124 -7.24 20.95 1.45
C ALA A 124 -7.19 22.05 2.52
N SER A 125 -7.41 23.31 2.14
CA SER A 125 -7.44 24.45 3.08
C SER A 125 -8.56 24.36 4.12
N ARG A 126 -9.62 23.59 3.86
CA ARG A 126 -10.72 23.35 4.81
C ARG A 126 -10.41 22.27 5.84
N LEU A 127 -9.33 21.50 5.65
CA LEU A 127 -8.94 20.38 6.50
C LEU A 127 -7.98 20.86 7.59
N GLN A 128 -8.47 21.00 8.82
CA GLN A 128 -7.66 21.49 9.94
C GLN A 128 -6.79 20.39 10.55
N VAL A 129 -5.53 20.76 10.85
CA VAL A 129 -4.59 19.86 11.54
C VAL A 129 -5.15 19.42 12.90
N GLY A 130 -4.99 18.12 13.18
CA GLY A 130 -5.43 17.49 14.43
C GLY A 130 -6.89 17.03 14.42
N LYS A 131 -7.65 17.32 13.36
CA LYS A 131 -9.04 16.88 13.20
C LYS A 131 -9.12 15.57 12.42
N THR A 132 -10.21 14.84 12.66
CA THR A 132 -10.59 13.65 11.89
C THR A 132 -11.77 14.00 11.00
N TYR A 133 -11.66 13.63 9.73
CA TYR A 133 -12.71 13.87 8.74
C TYR A 133 -13.21 12.55 8.15
N THR A 134 -14.46 12.54 7.70
CA THR A 134 -15.08 11.43 7.00
C THR A 134 -15.80 11.93 5.75
N PHE A 135 -15.41 11.41 4.58
CA PHE A 135 -16.22 11.51 3.37
C PHE A 135 -17.20 10.35 3.29
N ARG A 136 -18.42 10.65 2.88
CA ARG A 136 -19.43 9.64 2.56
C ARG A 136 -20.34 10.12 1.45
N LEU A 137 -20.96 9.16 0.79
CA LEU A 137 -21.98 9.42 -0.22
C LEU A 137 -23.25 9.95 0.45
N ASN A 138 -23.77 11.07 -0.04
CA ASN A 138 -24.98 11.72 0.50
C ASN A 138 -26.21 11.50 -0.41
N SER A 139 -26.03 10.95 -1.61
CA SER A 139 -27.10 10.72 -2.60
C SER A 139 -26.95 9.34 -3.27
N GLN A 140 -28.07 8.69 -3.59
CA GLN A 140 -28.04 7.52 -4.47
C GLN A 140 -27.73 7.88 -5.93
N ASP A 141 -28.10 9.08 -6.38
CA ASP A 141 -27.75 9.58 -7.71
C ASP A 141 -26.26 9.93 -7.73
N LEU A 142 -25.49 9.30 -8.62
CA LEU A 142 -24.05 9.54 -8.74
C LEU A 142 -23.73 10.85 -9.47
N GLY A 143 -24.74 11.55 -10.00
CA GLY A 143 -24.60 12.83 -10.68
C GLY A 143 -23.95 12.75 -12.06
N VAL A 144 -23.59 11.56 -12.54
CA VAL A 144 -22.95 11.34 -13.84
C VAL A 144 -23.86 11.83 -14.97
N LYS A 145 -23.38 12.82 -15.73
CA LYS A 145 -24.14 13.46 -16.82
C LYS A 145 -24.00 12.75 -18.16
N TRP A 146 -22.91 12.03 -18.37
CA TRP A 146 -22.63 11.31 -19.60
C TRP A 146 -22.08 9.93 -19.29
N TRP A 147 -22.67 8.91 -19.91
CA TRP A 147 -22.13 7.55 -19.94
C TRP A 147 -22.70 6.80 -21.14
N ALA A 148 -21.94 5.83 -21.63
CA ALA A 148 -22.32 5.01 -22.78
C ALA A 148 -21.67 3.63 -22.72
N TYR A 149 -22.25 2.68 -23.47
CA TYR A 149 -21.66 1.36 -23.65
C TYR A 149 -20.73 1.31 -24.87
N GLY A 150 -19.56 0.68 -24.70
CA GLY A 150 -18.53 0.59 -25.73
C GLY A 150 -17.99 1.97 -26.14
N ASP A 151 -17.76 2.13 -27.44
CA ASP A 151 -17.29 3.39 -28.03
C ASP A 151 -18.44 4.28 -28.55
N SER A 152 -19.67 4.04 -28.08
CA SER A 152 -20.81 4.88 -28.45
C SER A 152 -20.58 6.32 -28.01
N GLN A 153 -20.79 7.26 -28.94
CA GLN A 153 -20.75 8.69 -28.64
C GLN A 153 -22.09 9.21 -28.10
N ASP A 154 -23.17 8.48 -28.37
CA ASP A 154 -24.50 8.81 -27.88
C ASP A 154 -24.62 8.41 -26.40
N PRO A 155 -24.90 9.36 -25.48
CA PRO A 155 -25.10 9.06 -24.09
C PRO A 155 -26.40 8.29 -23.86
N GLU A 156 -26.37 7.40 -22.89
CA GLU A 156 -27.57 6.74 -22.42
C GLU A 156 -28.47 7.74 -21.67
N PRO A 157 -29.79 7.73 -21.90
CA PRO A 157 -30.71 8.71 -21.30
C PRO A 157 -31.02 8.44 -19.82
N LEU A 158 -30.55 7.30 -19.30
CA LEU A 158 -30.84 6.81 -17.95
C LEU A 158 -29.83 7.34 -16.93
N LYS A 159 -30.22 7.36 -15.66
CA LYS A 159 -29.30 7.76 -14.59
C LYS A 159 -28.44 6.59 -14.13
N LEU A 160 -27.22 6.91 -13.66
CA LEU A 160 -26.40 5.98 -12.88
C LEU A 160 -26.67 6.19 -11.40
N LEU A 161 -27.19 5.14 -10.75
CA LEU A 161 -27.52 5.15 -9.33
C LEU A 161 -26.59 4.21 -8.56
N ASN A 162 -26.23 4.56 -7.34
CA ASN A 162 -25.59 3.62 -6.44
C ASN A 162 -26.59 2.53 -6.00
N GLN A 163 -26.17 1.27 -6.04
CA GLN A 163 -26.99 0.10 -5.72
C GLN A 163 -27.39 0.06 -4.24
N LYS A 164 -26.52 0.53 -3.34
CA LYS A 164 -26.75 0.56 -1.89
C LYS A 164 -26.92 2.00 -1.39
N SER A 165 -27.64 2.16 -0.28
CA SER A 165 -27.75 3.46 0.40
C SER A 165 -26.44 3.92 1.04
N SER A 166 -25.50 3.00 1.29
CA SER A 166 -24.15 3.30 1.78
C SER A 166 -23.10 2.75 0.82
N ALA A 167 -22.16 3.60 0.44
CA ALA A 167 -21.00 3.30 -0.40
C ALA A 167 -19.72 3.13 0.47
N GLY A 168 -19.83 2.79 1.74
CA GLY A 168 -18.68 2.91 2.66
C GLY A 168 -18.35 4.37 2.99
N LYS A 169 -17.18 4.60 3.57
CA LYS A 169 -16.72 5.91 4.03
C LYS A 169 -15.20 6.01 3.99
N ALA A 170 -14.69 7.18 3.64
CA ALA A 170 -13.27 7.49 3.74
C ALA A 170 -13.02 8.32 5.01
N THR A 171 -12.48 7.68 6.06
CA THR A 171 -12.13 8.35 7.31
C THR A 171 -10.62 8.54 7.38
N PHE A 172 -10.17 9.73 7.77
CA PHE A 172 -8.76 10.03 7.94
C PHE A 172 -8.53 11.16 8.93
N LYS A 173 -7.34 11.19 9.55
CA LYS A 173 -6.89 12.27 10.43
C LYS A 173 -5.92 13.19 9.71
N VAL A 174 -6.04 14.50 9.93
CA VAL A 174 -5.08 15.48 9.39
C VAL A 174 -3.93 15.65 10.36
N VAL A 175 -2.70 15.52 9.87
CA VAL A 175 -1.47 15.75 10.63
C VAL A 175 -0.68 16.90 10.00
N PRO A 176 0.13 17.64 10.77
CA PRO A 176 0.90 18.76 10.21
C PRO A 176 1.99 18.28 9.25
N SER A 177 2.71 17.24 9.66
CA SER A 177 3.75 16.56 8.90
C SER A 177 3.92 15.15 9.44
N LEU A 178 4.11 14.16 8.57
CA LEU A 178 4.57 12.85 9.00
C LEU A 178 6.08 12.85 9.22
N SER A 179 6.55 12.03 10.17
CA SER A 179 7.97 11.72 10.30
C SER A 179 8.35 10.70 9.23
N TRP A 180 9.37 11.01 8.44
CA TRP A 180 9.85 10.16 7.36
C TRP A 180 11.11 9.40 7.78
N PRO A 181 11.23 8.11 7.45
CA PRO A 181 12.45 7.37 7.73
C PRO A 181 13.60 7.93 6.91
N PRO A 182 14.85 7.84 7.39
CA PRO A 182 16.00 8.02 6.52
C PRO A 182 16.01 6.93 5.46
N ARG A 183 16.60 7.22 4.30
CA ARG A 183 16.83 6.20 3.26
C ARG A 183 17.86 5.18 3.78
N LEU A 184 17.65 3.92 3.43
CA LEU A 184 18.68 2.89 3.56
C LEU A 184 19.37 2.72 2.22
N GLU A 185 20.69 2.81 2.21
CA GLU A 185 21.50 2.39 1.07
C GLU A 185 21.76 0.89 1.23
N THR A 186 21.18 0.09 0.32
CA THR A 186 21.22 -1.37 0.42
C THR A 186 21.85 -1.98 -0.83
N HIS A 187 22.82 -2.87 -0.61
CA HIS A 187 23.54 -3.55 -1.66
C HIS A 187 23.49 -5.06 -1.53
N LEU A 188 23.56 -5.73 -2.68
CA LEU A 188 23.68 -7.17 -2.81
C LEU A 188 25.00 -7.51 -3.50
N ARG A 189 25.74 -8.46 -2.93
CA ARG A 189 26.96 -8.99 -3.56
C ARG A 189 27.03 -10.50 -3.40
N MET A 190 27.56 -11.18 -4.42
CA MET A 190 27.92 -12.57 -4.29
C MET A 190 28.99 -12.71 -3.21
N GLN A 191 28.84 -13.70 -2.34
CA GLN A 191 29.92 -14.12 -1.47
C GLN A 191 30.54 -15.39 -2.01
N SER A 192 31.87 -15.52 -1.89
CA SER A 192 32.58 -16.75 -2.27
C SER A 192 31.90 -17.95 -1.64
N VAL A 193 31.73 -19.02 -2.42
CA VAL A 193 31.10 -20.26 -1.98
C VAL A 193 31.76 -20.69 -0.68
N SER A 194 30.96 -20.93 0.36
CA SER A 194 31.50 -21.36 1.66
C SER A 194 32.25 -22.68 1.50
N SER A 195 33.13 -23.00 2.46
CA SER A 195 33.81 -24.31 2.50
C SER A 195 32.86 -25.51 2.44
N ASP A 196 31.59 -25.29 2.80
CA ASP A 196 30.53 -26.29 2.83
C ASP A 196 29.73 -26.37 1.52
N GLY A 197 30.13 -25.60 0.50
CA GLY A 197 29.51 -25.59 -0.82
C GLY A 197 28.21 -24.79 -0.90
N GLU A 198 27.92 -23.94 0.10
CA GLU A 198 26.73 -23.11 0.11
C GLU A 198 26.92 -21.84 -0.73
N THR A 199 25.90 -21.50 -1.51
CA THR A 199 25.82 -20.23 -2.22
C THR A 199 25.21 -19.18 -1.29
N CYS A 200 25.99 -18.16 -0.96
CA CYS A 200 25.56 -17.06 -0.11
C CYS A 200 25.59 -15.73 -0.87
N VAL A 201 24.57 -14.92 -0.63
CA VAL A 201 24.54 -13.52 -1.04
C VAL A 201 24.71 -12.68 0.21
N ALA A 202 25.70 -11.77 0.20
CA ALA A 202 25.85 -10.79 1.25
C ALA A 202 24.94 -9.58 0.96
N VAL A 203 24.12 -9.23 1.95
CA VAL A 203 23.24 -8.08 1.95
C VAL A 203 23.83 -7.05 2.91
N SER A 204 24.10 -5.85 2.44
CA SER A 204 24.55 -4.75 3.29
C SER A 204 23.55 -3.61 3.28
N ALA A 205 23.18 -3.09 4.44
CA ALA A 205 22.30 -1.93 4.56
C ALA A 205 22.94 -0.86 5.45
N THR A 206 22.96 0.38 4.97
CA THR A 206 23.55 1.53 5.65
C THR A 206 22.48 2.59 5.88
N ASN A 207 22.32 3.04 7.13
CA ASN A 207 21.47 4.20 7.43
C ASN A 207 22.15 5.49 6.95
N THR A 208 21.55 6.16 5.95
CA THR A 208 22.12 7.41 5.39
C THR A 208 21.75 8.65 6.19
N GLY A 209 20.87 8.52 7.18
CA GLY A 209 20.44 9.58 8.07
C GLY A 209 21.53 10.03 9.05
N SER A 210 21.26 11.11 9.78
CA SER A 210 22.15 11.67 10.79
C SER A 210 21.88 11.15 12.21
N GLN A 211 20.76 10.45 12.42
CA GLN A 211 20.32 9.94 13.72
C GLN A 211 20.17 8.41 13.69
N PRO A 212 20.41 7.73 14.83
CA PRO A 212 20.10 6.32 14.94
C PRO A 212 18.60 6.10 14.80
N ILE A 213 18.23 5.00 14.16
CA ILE A 213 16.86 4.52 14.10
C ILE A 213 16.78 3.10 14.63
N THR A 214 15.63 2.74 15.18
CA THR A 214 15.29 1.36 15.54
C THR A 214 14.27 0.84 14.56
N ALA A 215 14.53 -0.29 13.93
CA ALA A 215 13.65 -0.93 12.95
C ALA A 215 13.21 -2.31 13.42
N GLN A 216 11.95 -2.67 13.17
CA GLN A 216 11.44 -4.01 13.44
C GLN A 216 11.83 -4.94 12.30
N THR A 217 12.66 -5.95 12.57
CA THR A 217 13.14 -6.90 11.58
C THR A 217 12.37 -8.22 11.59
N ARG A 218 11.47 -8.44 12.55
CA ARG A 218 10.71 -9.71 12.70
C ARG A 218 9.28 -9.50 13.17
N GLY A 219 8.44 -10.49 12.89
CA GLY A 219 7.06 -10.52 13.36
C GLY A 219 6.15 -9.57 12.57
N LEU A 220 4.93 -9.37 13.06
CA LEU A 220 3.93 -8.57 12.36
C LEU A 220 4.38 -7.12 12.23
N GLN A 221 4.52 -6.65 10.99
CA GLN A 221 4.82 -5.27 10.67
C GLN A 221 3.54 -4.44 10.60
N ARG A 222 3.53 -3.23 11.20
CA ARG A 222 2.41 -2.30 11.13
C ARG A 222 2.89 -0.89 10.86
N PHE A 223 2.51 -0.33 9.73
CA PHE A 223 2.84 1.02 9.29
C PHE A 223 1.77 1.49 8.29
N LEU A 224 1.85 2.75 7.83
CA LEU A 224 0.93 3.28 6.83
C LEU A 224 1.07 2.52 5.51
N LEU A 225 -0.02 1.89 5.11
CA LEU A 225 -0.18 1.27 3.80
C LEU A 225 -1.31 1.95 3.04
N PRO A 226 -1.20 2.02 1.71
CA PRO A 226 -2.29 2.50 0.89
C PRO A 226 -3.45 1.50 0.98
N SER A 227 -4.57 1.93 1.57
CA SER A 227 -5.82 1.20 1.54
C SER A 227 -6.31 1.05 0.10
N THR A 228 -6.78 -0.13 -0.23
CA THR A 228 -7.45 -0.39 -1.50
C THR A 228 -8.94 -0.63 -1.25
N PRO A 229 -9.84 -0.41 -2.23
CA PRO A 229 -11.26 -0.68 -2.05
C PRO A 229 -11.58 -2.18 -1.90
N PHE A 230 -10.56 -3.03 -1.98
CA PHE A 230 -10.61 -4.49 -1.94
C PHE A 230 -10.16 -5.09 -0.62
N GLN A 231 -9.53 -4.30 0.25
CA GLN A 231 -9.18 -4.77 1.59
C GLN A 231 -10.43 -4.72 2.45
N ASP A 232 -11.07 -5.87 2.63
CA ASP A 232 -11.94 -6.09 3.77
C ASP A 232 -11.11 -5.79 5.04
N GLY A 233 -11.75 -5.15 6.01
CA GLY A 233 -11.10 -4.74 7.25
C GLY A 233 -10.26 -5.85 7.88
N ASP A 234 -9.15 -5.45 8.48
CA ASP A 234 -8.22 -6.23 9.30
C ASP A 234 -7.34 -7.29 8.62
N ASP A 235 -7.45 -7.52 7.31
CA ASP A 235 -6.37 -8.19 6.55
C ASP A 235 -5.25 -7.18 6.23
N GLU A 236 -4.66 -6.62 7.29
CA GLU A 236 -3.31 -6.07 7.24
C GLU A 236 -2.45 -7.14 6.56
N ILE A 237 -1.79 -6.79 5.45
CA ILE A 237 -0.84 -7.68 4.78
C ILE A 237 0.23 -8.00 5.81
N SER A 238 0.04 -9.15 6.46
CA SER A 238 0.77 -9.52 7.65
C SER A 238 2.05 -10.20 7.21
N ASP A 239 3.02 -9.38 6.80
CA ASP A 239 4.35 -9.88 6.49
C ASP A 239 5.09 -10.15 7.80
N TYR A 240 4.98 -11.39 8.27
CA TYR A 240 5.65 -11.87 9.48
C TYR A 240 7.13 -12.21 9.26
N ARG A 241 7.61 -12.17 8.02
CA ARG A 241 8.94 -12.68 7.67
C ARG A 241 10.03 -11.85 8.29
N ALA A 242 11.12 -12.53 8.64
CA ALA A 242 12.34 -11.85 9.04
C ALA A 242 12.90 -11.04 7.87
N SER A 243 13.29 -9.80 8.15
CA SER A 243 14.00 -8.92 7.23
C SER A 243 15.41 -9.45 6.98
N LEU A 244 15.99 -9.11 5.82
CA LEU A 244 17.34 -9.55 5.46
C LEU A 244 18.42 -8.98 6.40
N ILE A 245 18.14 -7.82 7.01
CA ILE A 245 19.02 -7.12 7.95
C ILE A 245 18.83 -7.55 9.42
N ASP A 246 18.05 -8.60 9.65
CA ASP A 246 17.82 -9.13 11.00
C ASP A 246 19.10 -9.69 11.61
N THR A 247 19.51 -9.16 12.76
CA THR A 247 20.78 -9.54 13.42
C THR A 247 20.62 -10.64 14.48
N ALA A 248 19.39 -10.91 14.93
CA ALA A 248 19.14 -11.84 16.02
C ALA A 248 19.11 -13.32 15.60
N SER A 249 19.31 -13.64 14.32
CA SER A 249 19.39 -15.02 13.81
C SER A 249 20.81 -15.23 13.30
N GLU A 250 21.36 -16.42 13.42
CA GLU A 250 22.62 -16.77 12.75
C GLU A 250 22.43 -16.87 11.23
N HIS A 251 21.23 -17.22 10.76
CA HIS A 251 20.90 -17.28 9.33
C HIS A 251 19.78 -16.32 8.97
N SER A 252 20.06 -15.38 8.07
CA SER A 252 19.04 -14.50 7.49
C SER A 252 18.17 -15.28 6.51
N SER A 253 16.84 -15.13 6.62
CA SER A 253 15.90 -15.81 5.73
C SER A 253 15.96 -15.21 4.32
N PRO A 254 16.07 -16.02 3.24
CA PRO A 254 16.11 -15.50 1.87
C PRO A 254 14.73 -15.04 1.34
N SER A 255 13.77 -14.83 2.24
CA SER A 255 12.36 -14.67 1.92
C SER A 255 11.99 -13.34 1.24
N ALA A 256 12.89 -12.36 1.26
CA ALA A 256 12.80 -11.13 0.48
C ALA A 256 13.63 -11.16 -0.80
N LEU A 257 14.32 -12.26 -1.12
CA LEU A 257 15.03 -12.45 -2.38
C LEU A 257 14.14 -13.11 -3.43
N GLN A 258 14.43 -12.81 -4.69
CA GLN A 258 13.80 -13.40 -5.87
C GLN A 258 14.88 -13.88 -6.83
N ILE A 259 14.63 -15.01 -7.49
CA ILE A 259 15.41 -15.45 -8.65
C ILE A 259 14.69 -14.95 -9.90
N ILE A 260 15.41 -14.22 -10.73
CA ILE A 260 14.98 -13.77 -12.05
C ILE A 260 15.76 -14.50 -13.13
N ASP A 261 15.08 -14.80 -14.23
CA ASP A 261 15.73 -15.18 -15.48
C ASP A 261 16.30 -13.92 -16.14
N LEU A 262 17.60 -13.93 -16.46
CA LEU A 262 18.28 -12.73 -16.95
C LEU A 262 17.86 -12.36 -18.38
N ASP A 263 17.51 -13.35 -19.20
CA ASP A 263 17.13 -13.13 -20.59
C ASP A 263 15.73 -12.52 -20.71
N SER A 264 14.76 -13.01 -19.91
CA SER A 264 13.37 -12.55 -19.94
C SER A 264 13.04 -11.48 -18.89
N GLY A 265 13.91 -11.27 -17.89
CA GLY A 265 13.68 -10.40 -16.75
C GLY A 265 12.54 -10.85 -15.82
N ARG A 266 12.00 -12.06 -16.02
CA ARG A 266 10.85 -12.57 -15.25
C ARG A 266 11.31 -13.23 -13.96
N VAL A 267 10.52 -13.07 -12.90
CA VAL A 267 10.71 -13.82 -11.66
C VAL A 267 10.38 -15.29 -11.92
N VAL A 268 11.38 -16.15 -11.82
CA VAL A 268 11.25 -17.61 -11.99
C VAL A 268 11.06 -18.33 -10.66
N TYR A 269 11.54 -17.73 -9.56
CA TYR A 269 11.31 -18.28 -8.23
C TYR A 269 11.29 -17.19 -7.16
N GLN A 270 10.36 -17.33 -6.22
CA GLN A 270 10.28 -16.52 -5.01
C GLN A 270 9.72 -17.38 -3.88
N MET A 271 10.16 -17.14 -2.64
CA MET A 271 9.60 -17.88 -1.51
C MET A 271 8.11 -17.57 -1.36
N PRO A 272 7.27 -18.59 -1.04
CA PRO A 272 5.87 -18.36 -0.72
C PRO A 272 5.72 -17.34 0.41
N LYS A 273 4.72 -16.46 0.31
CA LYS A 273 4.33 -15.64 1.45
C LYS A 273 3.73 -16.56 2.51
N PRO A 274 4.08 -16.41 3.80
CA PRO A 274 3.39 -17.17 4.84
C PRO A 274 1.89 -16.87 4.77
N THR A 275 1.07 -17.91 4.98
CA THR A 275 -0.38 -17.73 5.17
C THR A 275 -0.60 -16.81 6.37
N SER A 276 -1.55 -15.87 6.25
CA SER A 276 -1.92 -14.99 7.36
C SER A 276 -2.18 -15.83 8.61
N ALA A 277 -1.42 -15.57 9.67
CA ALA A 277 -1.69 -16.18 10.96
C ALA A 277 -3.02 -15.61 11.47
N PRO A 278 -3.91 -16.42 12.06
CA PRO A 278 -5.15 -15.90 12.63
C PRO A 278 -4.83 -14.80 13.65
N LEU A 279 -5.56 -13.68 13.56
CA LEU A 279 -5.55 -12.62 14.56
C LEU A 279 -5.97 -13.22 15.91
N THR A 280 -5.00 -13.63 16.72
CA THR A 280 -5.27 -14.02 18.10
C THR A 280 -5.60 -12.75 18.88
N GLN A 281 -6.88 -12.56 19.20
CA GLN A 281 -7.34 -11.49 20.08
C GLN A 281 -6.59 -11.59 21.43
N GLY A 282 -6.05 -10.45 21.90
CA GLY A 282 -5.48 -10.32 23.24
C GLY A 282 -3.97 -10.09 23.35
N HIS A 283 -3.22 -10.04 22.24
CA HIS A 283 -1.79 -9.73 22.29
C HIS A 283 -1.48 -8.24 22.14
N ASP A 284 -0.57 -7.73 22.99
CA ASP A 284 0.02 -6.39 22.86
C ASP A 284 0.73 -6.27 21.49
N PRO A 285 0.27 -5.35 20.59
CA PRO A 285 0.80 -5.23 19.23
C PRO A 285 2.19 -4.57 19.18
N ARG A 286 2.69 -4.01 20.28
CA ARG A 286 3.98 -3.34 20.32
C ARG A 286 5.12 -4.32 20.02
N PRO A 287 6.10 -3.98 19.17
CA PRO A 287 7.21 -4.85 18.85
C PRO A 287 8.01 -5.24 20.11
N LYS A 288 8.47 -6.49 20.15
CA LYS A 288 9.37 -6.96 21.21
C LYS A 288 10.82 -6.55 20.91
N ARG A 289 11.62 -6.32 21.95
CA ARG A 289 13.05 -5.98 21.87
C ARG A 289 13.82 -6.93 20.95
N GLN A 290 13.61 -8.23 21.07
CA GLN A 290 14.26 -9.28 20.25
C GLN A 290 13.91 -9.23 18.74
N ASN A 291 12.89 -8.45 18.36
CA ASN A 291 12.46 -8.27 16.98
C ASN A 291 12.97 -6.94 16.38
N LEU A 292 13.81 -6.21 17.11
CA LEU A 292 14.28 -4.88 16.74
C LEU A 292 15.78 -4.89 16.46
N VAL A 293 16.22 -3.99 15.58
CA VAL A 293 17.63 -3.68 15.33
C VAL A 293 17.85 -2.17 15.39
N THR A 294 18.96 -1.74 15.98
CA THR A 294 19.41 -0.33 15.89
C THR A 294 20.28 -0.17 14.65
N LEU A 295 19.92 0.76 13.76
CA LEU A 295 20.73 1.18 12.62
C LEU A 295 21.33 2.55 12.91
N LYS A 296 22.63 2.56 13.26
CA LYS A 296 23.33 3.82 13.56
C LYS A 296 23.67 4.60 12.28
N PRO A 297 23.80 5.93 12.35
CA PRO A 297 24.20 6.75 11.22
C PRO A 297 25.48 6.23 10.58
N ARG A 298 25.44 5.98 9.27
CA ARG A 298 26.62 5.56 8.47
C ARG A 298 27.25 4.23 8.90
N GLU A 299 26.61 3.47 9.79
CA GLU A 299 27.04 2.12 10.15
C GLU A 299 26.35 1.14 9.19
N THR A 300 27.14 0.25 8.59
CA THR A 300 26.64 -0.76 7.64
C THR A 300 26.40 -2.08 8.37
N VAL A 301 25.17 -2.55 8.34
CA VAL A 301 24.84 -3.92 8.77
C VAL A 301 25.04 -4.84 7.58
N VAL A 302 25.89 -5.86 7.72
CA VAL A 302 26.13 -6.88 6.69
C VAL A 302 25.60 -8.22 7.16
N ARG A 303 24.83 -8.89 6.31
CA ARG A 303 24.21 -10.18 6.59
C ARG A 303 24.42 -11.14 5.43
N GLU A 304 24.79 -12.37 5.77
CA GLU A 304 24.94 -13.44 4.79
C GLU A 304 23.62 -14.21 4.68
N VAL A 305 23.18 -14.43 3.44
CA VAL A 305 21.91 -15.06 3.14
C VAL A 305 22.18 -16.25 2.25
N ASN A 306 21.98 -17.45 2.78
CA ASN A 306 22.10 -18.69 2.00
C ASN A 306 20.92 -18.79 1.01
N VAL A 307 21.24 -18.83 -0.28
CA VAL A 307 20.29 -18.93 -1.39
C VAL A 307 20.28 -20.31 -2.05
N SER A 308 21.12 -21.25 -1.59
CA SER A 308 21.27 -22.60 -2.16
C SER A 308 19.93 -23.30 -2.33
N SER A 309 19.07 -23.24 -1.30
CA SER A 309 17.74 -23.86 -1.34
C SER A 309 16.83 -23.28 -2.43
N MET A 310 16.98 -22.01 -2.78
CA MET A 310 16.25 -21.39 -3.88
C MET A 310 16.79 -21.86 -5.24
N LEU A 311 18.12 -21.97 -5.36
CA LEU A 311 18.78 -22.38 -6.61
C LEU A 311 18.46 -23.83 -7.00
N THR A 312 18.25 -24.73 -6.03
CA THR A 312 17.79 -26.10 -6.32
C THR A 312 16.39 -26.18 -6.94
N ARG A 313 15.64 -25.07 -6.98
CA ARG A 313 14.27 -24.99 -7.50
C ARG A 313 14.19 -24.46 -8.93
N VAL A 314 15.32 -24.07 -9.52
CA VAL A 314 15.40 -23.61 -10.90
C VAL A 314 16.23 -24.60 -11.72
N PRO A 315 15.95 -24.75 -13.04
CA PRO A 315 16.77 -25.58 -13.91
C PRO A 315 18.16 -24.97 -14.10
N ASP A 316 19.04 -25.70 -14.77
CA ASP A 316 20.37 -25.20 -15.12
C ASP A 316 20.27 -24.01 -16.08
N GLY A 317 21.06 -22.96 -15.82
CA GLY A 317 20.97 -21.70 -16.57
C GLY A 317 21.63 -20.51 -15.87
N ARG A 318 21.51 -19.32 -16.47
CA ARG A 318 21.99 -18.06 -15.90
C ARG A 318 20.84 -17.27 -15.29
N TYR A 319 20.98 -16.88 -14.02
CA TYR A 319 19.95 -16.21 -13.26
C TYR A 319 20.49 -15.00 -12.52
N GLY A 320 19.59 -14.09 -12.16
CA GLY A 320 19.87 -12.99 -11.25
C GLY A 320 19.20 -13.25 -9.90
N VAL A 321 19.90 -12.96 -8.81
CA VAL A 321 19.30 -12.82 -7.47
C VAL A 321 19.13 -11.35 -7.17
N ARG A 322 17.90 -10.94 -6.89
CA ARG A 322 17.56 -9.56 -6.52
C ARG A 322 16.72 -9.50 -5.26
N MET A 323 16.66 -8.33 -4.64
CA MET A 323 15.80 -8.06 -3.49
C MET A 323 14.44 -7.53 -3.95
N ALA A 324 13.36 -8.09 -3.40
CA ALA A 324 12.03 -7.48 -3.47
C ALA A 324 11.91 -6.40 -2.38
N PRO A 325 11.38 -5.20 -2.68
CA PRO A 325 11.20 -4.15 -1.67
C PRO A 325 10.38 -4.62 -0.46
N ARG A 326 10.83 -4.25 0.74
CA ARG A 326 10.17 -4.58 2.01
C ARG A 326 10.05 -3.35 2.90
N GLY A 327 8.84 -3.06 3.35
CA GLY A 327 8.60 -2.06 4.39
C GLY A 327 8.82 -2.64 5.78
N LEU A 328 9.41 -1.84 6.67
CA LEU A 328 9.63 -2.15 8.08
C LEU A 328 9.01 -1.04 8.94
N TRP A 329 8.45 -1.40 10.09
CA TRP A 329 8.16 -0.44 11.14
C TRP A 329 9.48 0.12 11.70
N TRP A 330 9.49 1.40 12.04
CA TRP A 330 10.68 2.07 12.54
C TRP A 330 10.34 3.19 13.53
N CYS A 331 11.33 3.64 14.28
CA CYS A 331 11.25 4.81 15.16
C CYS A 331 12.63 5.48 15.28
N GLU A 332 12.66 6.78 15.52
CA GLU A 332 13.89 7.51 15.84
C GLU A 332 14.42 7.15 17.23
N GLY A 333 15.74 6.97 17.32
CA GLY A 333 16.46 6.62 18.54
C GLY A 333 17.05 5.21 18.50
N ALA A 334 17.98 4.95 19.42
CA ALA A 334 18.53 3.63 19.63
C ALA A 334 17.57 2.75 20.44
N MET A 335 17.78 1.43 20.41
CA MET A 335 16.92 0.46 21.11
C MET A 335 16.73 0.79 22.60
N GLU A 336 17.75 1.33 23.26
CA GLU A 336 17.73 1.74 24.67
C GLU A 336 16.74 2.88 24.95
N ASP A 337 16.54 3.77 23.97
CA ASP A 337 15.62 4.91 24.05
C ASP A 337 14.19 4.52 23.68
N VAL A 338 14.04 3.46 22.88
CA VAL A 338 12.77 3.04 22.26
C VAL A 338 12.08 1.94 23.06
N VAL A 339 12.83 1.11 23.77
CA VAL A 339 12.32 -0.01 24.58
C VAL A 339 12.20 0.41 26.05
N GLU A 340 11.22 -0.13 26.76
CA GLU A 340 11.08 0.05 28.22
C GLU A 340 12.34 -0.47 28.95
N GLN A 341 12.87 0.27 29.92
CA GLN A 341 14.14 -0.06 30.59
C GLN A 341 14.13 -1.46 31.24
N ASP A 342 13.01 -1.81 31.86
CA ASP A 342 12.77 -3.13 32.49
C ASP A 342 11.78 -4.00 31.68
N GLY A 343 11.41 -3.57 30.48
CA GLY A 343 10.39 -4.22 29.66
C GLY A 343 10.97 -4.90 28.42
N ASP A 344 10.16 -5.77 27.81
CA ASP A 344 10.54 -6.52 26.61
C ASP A 344 10.03 -5.87 25.31
N ARG A 345 9.45 -4.66 25.37
CA ARG A 345 8.71 -4.04 24.25
C ARG A 345 8.97 -2.55 24.07
N VAL A 346 8.66 -2.07 22.87
CA VAL A 346 8.63 -0.64 22.53
C VAL A 346 7.74 0.12 23.52
N ARG A 347 8.21 1.28 24.00
CA ARG A 347 7.45 2.17 24.89
C ARG A 347 6.17 2.64 24.21
N ARG A 348 5.06 2.79 24.95
CA ARG A 348 3.75 3.12 24.36
C ARG A 348 3.76 4.42 23.58
N GLU A 349 4.46 5.44 24.08
CA GLU A 349 4.59 6.76 23.47
C GLU A 349 5.43 6.76 22.18
N LYS A 350 6.27 5.75 21.98
CA LYS A 350 7.06 5.55 20.75
C LYS A 350 6.35 4.68 19.72
N TRP A 351 5.36 3.90 20.15
CA TRP A 351 4.60 3.03 19.27
C TRP A 351 3.57 3.81 18.45
N ASN A 352 3.81 3.93 17.15
CA ASN A 352 2.90 4.55 16.20
C ASN A 352 2.85 3.71 14.91
N THR A 353 1.65 3.30 14.50
CA THR A 353 1.40 2.59 13.23
C THR A 353 1.10 3.55 12.07
N THR A 354 0.93 4.84 12.38
CA THR A 354 0.63 5.90 11.43
C THR A 354 1.93 6.59 10.99
N ILE A 355 2.87 5.79 10.51
CA ILE A 355 4.17 6.24 9.98
C ILE A 355 4.41 5.64 8.59
N PRO A 356 5.08 6.33 7.66
CA PRO A 356 5.58 5.71 6.44
C PRO A 356 6.57 4.57 6.75
N PRO A 357 6.60 3.50 5.94
CA PRO A 357 7.54 2.41 6.15
C PRO A 357 8.98 2.82 5.89
N LEU A 358 9.91 2.26 6.68
CA LEU A 358 11.31 2.20 6.30
C LEU A 358 11.45 1.14 5.21
N VAL A 359 11.86 1.54 4.00
CA VAL A 359 11.93 0.62 2.86
C VAL A 359 13.34 0.05 2.75
N LEU A 360 13.43 -1.29 2.82
CA LEU A 360 14.60 -2.05 2.43
C LEU A 360 14.44 -2.49 0.98
N GLU A 361 15.24 -1.91 0.09
CA GLU A 361 15.23 -2.19 -1.35
C GLU A 361 16.62 -2.00 -1.93
N SER A 362 16.92 -2.73 -3.00
CA SER A 362 18.19 -2.64 -3.73
C SER A 362 17.91 -2.82 -5.23
N GLU A 363 18.62 -2.05 -6.04
CA GLU A 363 18.61 -2.18 -7.51
C GLU A 363 19.61 -3.23 -8.01
N ASP A 364 20.48 -3.72 -7.12
CA ASP A 364 21.52 -4.68 -7.47
C ASP A 364 20.92 -6.02 -7.93
N ILE A 365 21.56 -6.62 -8.91
CA ILE A 365 21.28 -7.99 -9.39
C ILE A 365 22.58 -8.77 -9.30
N VAL A 366 22.57 -9.83 -8.49
CA VAL A 366 23.71 -10.75 -8.37
C VAL A 366 23.55 -11.86 -9.40
N GLU A 367 24.41 -11.87 -10.41
CA GLU A 367 24.40 -12.93 -11.42
C GLU A 367 24.94 -14.26 -10.86
N ILE A 368 24.23 -15.34 -11.15
CA ILE A 368 24.56 -16.71 -10.72
C ILE A 368 24.36 -17.66 -11.90
N GLU A 369 25.38 -18.47 -12.18
CA GLU A 369 25.22 -19.62 -13.07
C GLU A 369 24.87 -20.86 -12.25
N VAL A 370 23.74 -21.49 -12.56
CA VAL A 370 23.26 -22.71 -11.91
C VAL A 370 23.57 -23.92 -12.78
N ARG A 371 24.30 -24.89 -12.22
CA ARG A 371 24.52 -26.22 -12.83
C ARG A 371 24.23 -27.31 -11.80
N SER A 372 23.40 -28.29 -12.18
CA SER A 372 22.93 -29.36 -11.29
C SER A 372 22.39 -28.85 -9.94
N GLY A 373 21.69 -27.71 -9.96
CA GLY A 373 21.10 -27.09 -8.76
C GLY A 373 22.10 -26.42 -7.80
N ARG A 374 23.35 -26.18 -8.22
CA ARG A 374 24.38 -25.45 -7.46
C ARG A 374 24.91 -24.26 -8.26
N SER A 375 25.35 -23.21 -7.57
CA SER A 375 26.08 -22.12 -8.23
C SER A 375 27.46 -22.60 -8.67
N VAL A 376 27.91 -22.16 -9.85
CA VAL A 376 29.29 -22.32 -10.30
C VAL A 376 29.95 -20.95 -10.36
N GLU A 377 31.15 -20.80 -9.80
CA GLU A 377 31.94 -19.58 -10.00
C GLU A 377 32.22 -19.41 -11.50
N ALA A 378 31.90 -18.24 -12.05
CA ALA A 378 32.25 -17.90 -13.41
C ALA A 378 33.77 -18.03 -13.55
N SER A 379 34.23 -18.97 -14.36
CA SER A 379 35.65 -19.12 -14.68
C SER A 379 36.09 -17.85 -15.41
N SER A 380 36.96 -17.08 -14.78
CA SER A 380 37.53 -15.84 -15.34
C SER A 380 38.44 -16.07 -16.53
#